data_AF-A0A6S7JN24-F1
#
_entry.id   AF-A0A6S7JN24-F1
#
_cell.length_a   1.000
_cell.length_b   1.000
_cell.length_c   1.000
_cell.angle_alpha   90.00
_cell.angle_beta   90.00
_cell.angle_gamma   90.00
#
_symmetry.space_group_name_H-M   'P 1'
#
loop_
_entity.id
_entity.type
_entity.pdbx_description
1 polymer ?
#
loop_
_entity_poly.entity_id
_entity_poly.type
_entity_poly.pdbx_seq_one_letter_code
_entity_poly.pdbx_strand_id
1 'polypeptide(L)'
;MLRVRTSPNSKQQTTVKSDTYNTVWNESFTFYLNHDKKNTLEVTMKDSDYGSDDMLTTKLELKLLVEYDDTRELRLSYDLCDKEKEFLQKRKEEIFKHMPKIMGEKNAPKNIDEVPVIGIMGSGGGYRAVCGLSGVFCALQESGILDCSTYVTGLSGSS
;
A
#
# COMPACT_ATOMS: atom_id res chain seq x y z
N MET A 1 23.83 12.92 14.71
CA MET A 1 22.90 11.77 14.81
C MET A 1 21.73 12.14 15.71
N LEU A 2 20.53 11.73 15.33
CA LEU A 2 19.28 11.97 16.03
C LEU A 2 18.65 10.63 16.39
N ARG A 3 18.16 10.48 17.62
CA ARG A 3 17.53 9.24 18.07
C ARG A 3 16.31 9.48 18.95
N VAL A 4 15.20 8.83 18.62
CA VAL A 4 14.00 8.72 19.46
C VAL A 4 13.72 7.24 19.72
N ARG A 5 13.99 6.75 20.93
CA ARG A 5 13.94 5.31 21.24
C ARG A 5 12.55 4.69 21.09
N THR A 6 11.51 5.49 21.27
CA THR A 6 10.10 5.06 21.25
C THR A 6 9.49 5.05 19.86
N SER A 7 10.19 5.57 18.85
CA SER A 7 9.72 5.65 17.46
C SER A 7 10.14 4.42 16.64
N PRO A 8 9.31 3.91 15.71
CA PRO A 8 9.72 2.86 14.77
C PRO A 8 10.90 3.30 13.87
N ASN A 9 10.92 4.57 13.44
CA ASN A 9 12.06 5.16 12.69
C ASN A 9 13.07 5.80 13.65
N SER A 10 13.50 5.03 14.66
CA SER A 10 14.18 5.51 15.87
C SER A 10 15.49 6.26 15.66
N LYS A 11 16.22 6.06 14.56
CA LYS A 11 17.57 6.60 14.35
C LYS A 11 17.69 7.23 12.97
N GLN A 12 18.08 8.50 12.93
CA GLN A 12 18.33 9.25 11.71
C GLN A 12 19.63 10.04 11.87
N GLN A 13 20.28 10.41 10.77
CA GLN A 13 21.54 11.13 10.80
C GLN A 13 21.60 12.12 9.65
N THR A 14 22.22 13.27 9.91
CA THR A 14 22.53 14.27 8.90
C THR A 14 23.59 13.79 7.92
N THR A 15 23.70 14.46 6.78
CA THR A 15 24.87 14.32 5.92
C THR A 15 26.15 14.73 6.66
N VAL A 16 27.28 14.15 6.27
CA VAL A 16 28.60 14.51 6.81
C VAL A 16 29.15 15.71 6.02
N LYS A 17 29.73 16.70 6.71
CA LYS A 17 30.43 17.83 6.08
C LYS A 17 31.86 17.89 6.61
N SER A 18 32.83 17.79 5.71
CA SER A 18 34.27 17.79 6.03
C SER A 18 34.82 19.20 6.29
N ASP A 19 35.84 19.28 7.13
CA ASP A 19 36.74 20.44 7.29
C ASP A 19 36.07 21.77 7.63
N THR A 20 35.04 21.75 8.49
CA THR A 20 34.36 22.99 8.91
C THR A 20 33.91 22.97 10.36
N TYR A 21 34.18 24.07 11.08
CA TYR A 21 33.81 24.25 12.50
C TYR A 21 32.39 24.82 12.70
N ASN A 22 31.80 25.42 11.65
CA ASN A 22 30.51 26.10 11.70
C ASN A 22 29.53 25.48 10.69
N THR A 23 29.28 24.19 10.83
CA THR A 23 28.48 23.40 9.90
C THR A 23 27.00 23.79 9.94
N VAL A 24 26.43 24.11 8.78
CA VAL A 24 24.98 24.34 8.60
C VAL A 24 24.43 23.25 7.69
N TRP A 25 23.54 22.38 8.19
CA TRP A 25 22.98 21.25 7.41
C TRP A 25 21.71 21.58 6.63
N ASN A 26 20.79 22.37 7.21
CA ASN A 26 19.47 22.64 6.64
C ASN A 26 18.68 21.37 6.26
N GLU A 27 18.75 20.34 7.11
CA GLU A 27 18.04 19.08 6.94
C GLU A 27 16.87 18.98 7.93
N SER A 28 15.77 18.37 7.49
CA SER A 28 14.57 18.13 8.32
C SER A 28 14.35 16.63 8.49
N PHE A 29 13.93 16.22 9.69
CA PHE A 29 13.70 14.82 10.04
C PHE A 29 12.33 14.68 10.70
N THR A 30 11.58 13.64 10.30
CA THR A 30 10.25 13.33 10.86
C THR A 30 10.32 12.05 11.67
N PHE A 31 9.68 12.03 12.85
CA PHE A 31 9.58 10.84 13.70
C PHE A 31 8.11 10.53 13.99
N TYR A 32 7.75 9.25 13.96
CA TYR A 32 6.42 8.79 14.38
C TYR A 32 6.40 8.60 15.90
N LEU A 33 5.68 9.49 16.60
CA LEU A 33 5.64 9.51 18.06
C LEU A 33 4.34 8.91 18.59
N ASN A 34 4.46 8.10 19.64
CA ASN A 34 3.29 7.67 20.40
C ASN A 34 3.02 8.66 21.53
N HIS A 35 1.85 9.28 21.53
CA HIS A 35 1.42 10.27 22.52
C HIS A 35 1.35 9.72 23.96
N ASP A 36 1.10 8.42 24.16
CA ASP A 36 1.04 7.78 25.48
C ASP A 36 2.41 7.54 26.12
N LYS A 37 3.49 7.73 25.34
CA LYS A 37 4.86 7.48 25.79
C LYS A 37 5.61 8.79 25.97
N LYS A 38 6.54 8.81 26.94
CA LYS A 38 7.52 9.89 27.07
C LYS A 38 8.51 9.79 25.90
N ASN A 39 8.36 10.68 24.92
CA ASN A 39 9.26 10.78 23.77
C ASN A 39 10.40 11.75 24.08
N THR A 40 11.63 11.25 24.07
CA THR A 40 12.86 12.04 24.24
C THR A 40 13.68 11.97 22.96
N LEU A 41 14.07 13.13 22.42
CA LEU A 41 15.05 13.22 21.34
C LEU A 41 16.46 13.24 21.94
N GLU A 42 17.27 12.23 21.61
CA GLU A 42 18.70 12.17 21.88
C GLU A 42 19.44 12.74 20.66
N VAL A 43 20.17 13.84 20.86
CA VAL A 43 21.08 14.38 19.84
C VAL A 43 22.50 13.97 20.16
N THR A 44 23.27 13.60 19.15
CA THR A 44 24.67 13.22 19.28
C THR A 44 25.48 13.82 18.16
N MET A 45 26.49 14.63 18.51
CA MET A 45 27.50 15.11 17.58
C MET A 45 28.55 14.01 17.36
N LYS A 46 29.01 13.86 16.12
CA LYS A 46 30.02 12.88 15.73
C LYS A 46 31.03 13.59 14.83
N ASP A 47 32.31 13.39 15.10
CA ASP A 47 33.35 13.65 14.11
C ASP A 47 33.56 12.40 13.25
N SER A 48 34.00 12.59 12.00
CA SER A 48 34.04 11.54 10.97
C SER A 48 35.44 11.10 10.58
N ASP A 49 36.47 11.66 11.19
CA ASP A 49 37.88 11.36 10.95
C ASP A 49 38.46 10.28 11.88
N TYR A 50 39.60 9.75 11.44
CA TYR A 50 40.09 8.39 11.63
C TYR A 50 40.50 8.00 13.06
N GLY A 51 39.97 6.86 13.54
CA GLY A 51 40.60 6.04 14.57
C GLY A 51 39.88 6.06 15.92
N SER A 52 38.79 5.29 16.01
CA SER A 52 37.77 5.34 17.08
C SER A 52 37.02 6.65 16.99
N ASP A 53 35.74 6.63 16.57
CA ASP A 53 34.84 7.79 16.66
C ASP A 53 35.04 8.41 18.06
N ASP A 54 35.82 9.49 18.16
CA ASP A 54 35.97 10.27 19.38
C ASP A 54 34.64 11.00 19.53
N MET A 55 33.70 10.25 20.07
CA MET A 55 32.33 10.64 20.23
C MET A 55 32.36 11.67 21.35
N LEU A 56 32.55 12.95 20.98
CA LEU A 56 32.21 14.08 21.83
C LEU A 56 30.69 14.00 22.05
N THR A 57 30.33 13.15 23.00
CA THR A 57 28.97 12.68 23.21
C THR A 57 28.24 13.69 24.08
N THR A 58 27.97 14.85 23.51
CA THR A 58 27.02 15.77 24.13
C THR A 58 25.63 15.23 23.86
N LYS A 59 25.11 14.43 24.80
CA LYS A 59 23.74 13.93 24.75
C LYS A 59 22.81 15.02 25.25
N LEU A 60 22.15 15.70 24.32
CA LEU A 60 21.04 16.59 24.66
C LEU A 60 19.74 15.79 24.66
N GLU A 61 19.01 15.83 25.77
CA GLU A 61 17.67 15.24 25.90
C GLU A 61 16.61 16.33 25.81
N LEU A 62 15.92 16.38 24.68
CA LEU A 62 14.82 17.33 24.48
C LEU A 62 13.48 16.61 24.63
N LYS A 63 12.58 17.21 25.42
CA LYS A 63 11.18 16.78 25.48
C LYS A 63 10.47 17.34 24.25
N LEU A 64 9.97 16.45 23.39
CA LEU A 64 9.24 16.86 22.20
C LEU A 64 7.77 17.18 22.54
N LEU A 65 7.25 18.25 21.95
CA LEU A 65 5.81 18.46 21.83
C LEU A 65 5.32 17.63 20.64
N VAL A 66 4.17 16.98 20.78
CA VAL A 66 3.58 16.14 19.73
C VAL A 66 2.44 16.94 19.11
N GLU A 67 2.50 17.14 17.79
CA GLU A 67 1.35 17.60 17.02
C GLU A 67 0.60 16.38 16.49
N TYR A 68 -0.73 16.42 16.59
CA TYR A 68 -1.57 15.33 16.09
C TYR A 68 -1.76 15.49 14.59
N ASP A 69 -1.24 14.54 13.83
CA ASP A 69 -1.45 14.44 12.40
C ASP A 69 -2.57 13.42 12.13
N ASP A 70 -3.71 13.91 11.62
CA ASP A 70 -4.85 13.05 11.24
C ASP A 70 -4.79 12.60 9.78
N THR A 71 -3.65 12.77 9.10
CA THR A 71 -3.40 12.18 7.78
C THR A 71 -3.12 10.69 7.90
N ARG A 72 -4.15 9.93 8.27
CA ARG A 72 -4.07 8.47 8.37
C ARG A 72 -3.90 7.88 6.98
N GLU A 73 -2.76 7.23 6.74
CA GLU A 73 -2.53 6.45 5.52
C GLU A 73 -3.40 5.17 5.47
N LEU A 74 -3.84 4.69 6.64
CA LEU A 74 -4.69 3.51 6.78
C LEU A 74 -6.17 3.90 6.67
N ARG A 75 -6.87 3.26 5.72
CA ARG A 75 -8.32 3.36 5.59
C ARG A 75 -9.00 2.44 6.61
N LEU A 76 -9.75 3.03 7.55
CA LEU A 76 -10.52 2.32 8.57
C LEU A 76 -12.00 2.24 8.19
N SER A 77 -12.37 1.34 7.29
CA SER A 77 -13.77 1.10 6.93
C SER A 77 -13.98 -0.31 6.37
N TYR A 78 -15.18 -0.86 6.61
CA TYR A 78 -15.61 -2.16 6.09
C TYR A 78 -16.18 -2.10 4.67
N ASP A 79 -16.48 -0.89 4.16
CA ASP A 79 -17.00 -0.73 2.81
C ASP A 79 -15.91 -0.91 1.75
N LEU A 80 -16.32 -1.07 0.50
CA LEU A 80 -15.42 -0.95 -0.66
C LEU A 80 -14.79 0.45 -0.72
N CYS A 81 -13.58 0.53 -1.27
CA CYS A 81 -12.96 1.82 -1.56
C CYS A 81 -13.70 2.53 -2.70
N ASP A 82 -13.60 3.86 -2.78
CA ASP A 82 -14.38 4.63 -3.75
C ASP A 82 -14.03 4.26 -5.20
N LYS A 83 -12.76 3.97 -5.47
CA LYS A 83 -12.30 3.48 -6.77
C LYS A 83 -12.97 2.16 -7.17
N GLU A 84 -13.20 1.26 -6.22
CA GLU A 84 -13.87 -0.01 -6.48
C GLU A 84 -15.37 0.17 -6.68
N LYS A 85 -16.01 1.08 -5.92
CA LYS A 85 -17.42 1.46 -6.14
C LYS A 85 -17.63 2.04 -7.55
N GLU A 86 -16.74 2.94 -7.98
CA GLU A 86 -16.75 3.50 -9.33
C GLU A 86 -16.51 2.42 -10.40
N PHE A 87 -15.58 1.50 -10.15
CA PHE A 87 -15.34 0.36 -11.03
C PHE A 87 -16.61 -0.50 -11.18
N LEU A 88 -17.28 -0.83 -10.08
CA LEU A 88 -18.50 -1.64 -10.12
C LEU A 88 -19.62 -0.99 -10.92
N GLN A 89 -19.81 0.33 -10.80
CA GLN A 89 -20.80 1.06 -11.60
C GLN A 89 -20.51 0.94 -13.09
N LYS A 90 -19.27 1.27 -13.50
CA LYS A 90 -18.85 1.18 -14.92
C LYS A 90 -18.90 -0.27 -15.43
N ARG A 91 -18.47 -1.23 -14.61
CA ARG A 91 -18.41 -2.64 -15.00
C ARG A 91 -19.80 -3.25 -15.17
N LYS A 92 -20.77 -2.88 -14.33
CA LYS A 92 -22.17 -3.31 -14.52
C LYS A 92 -22.72 -2.91 -15.88
N GLU A 93 -22.40 -1.70 -16.36
CA GLU A 93 -22.84 -1.23 -17.68
C GLU A 93 -22.23 -2.07 -18.81
N GLU A 94 -20.96 -2.43 -18.70
CA GLU A 94 -20.30 -3.30 -19.68
C GLU A 94 -20.87 -4.72 -19.66
N ILE A 95 -21.09 -5.30 -18.47
CA ILE A 95 -21.70 -6.62 -18.33
C ILE A 95 -23.11 -6.62 -18.92
N PHE A 96 -23.91 -5.59 -18.64
CA PHE A 96 -25.26 -5.44 -19.19
C PHE A 96 -25.28 -5.48 -20.72
N LYS A 97 -24.29 -4.86 -21.39
CA LYS A 97 -24.15 -4.88 -22.85
C LYS A 97 -23.73 -6.25 -23.40
N HIS A 98 -22.91 -7.00 -22.67
CA HIS A 98 -22.30 -8.24 -23.18
C HIS A 98 -23.10 -9.50 -22.82
N MET A 99 -23.79 -9.51 -21.68
CA MET A 99 -24.51 -10.68 -21.17
C MET A 99 -25.60 -11.23 -22.12
N PRO A 100 -26.33 -10.41 -22.91
CA PRO A 100 -27.25 -10.91 -23.92
C PRO A 100 -26.61 -11.79 -25.00
N LYS A 101 -25.32 -11.58 -25.30
CA LYS A 101 -24.60 -12.40 -26.29
C LYS A 101 -24.41 -13.85 -25.83
N ILE A 102 -24.42 -14.09 -24.51
CA ILE A 102 -24.20 -15.41 -23.90
C ILE A 102 -25.53 -16.06 -23.53
N MET A 103 -26.42 -15.31 -22.89
CA MET A 103 -27.69 -15.85 -22.35
C MET A 103 -28.85 -15.81 -23.37
N GLY A 104 -28.69 -15.06 -24.46
CA GLY A 104 -29.75 -14.68 -25.37
C GLY A 104 -30.63 -13.56 -24.79
N GLU A 105 -31.23 -12.74 -25.67
CA GLU A 105 -32.00 -11.55 -25.28
C GLU A 105 -33.16 -11.85 -24.31
N LYS A 106 -33.77 -13.04 -24.43
CA LYS A 106 -34.92 -13.43 -23.59
C LYS A 106 -34.56 -13.68 -22.13
N ASN A 107 -33.33 -14.15 -21.85
CA ASN A 107 -32.91 -14.58 -20.51
C ASN A 107 -31.91 -13.61 -19.86
N ALA A 108 -31.45 -12.60 -20.60
CA ALA A 108 -30.52 -11.60 -20.09
C ALA A 108 -31.21 -10.59 -19.14
N PRO A 109 -30.43 -9.92 -18.27
CA PRO A 109 -30.94 -8.83 -17.43
C PRO A 109 -31.65 -7.76 -18.25
N LYS A 110 -32.78 -7.25 -17.75
CA LYS A 110 -33.57 -6.20 -18.43
C LYS A 110 -33.20 -4.79 -18.00
N ASN A 111 -32.56 -4.66 -16.85
CA ASN A 111 -32.07 -3.41 -16.28
C ASN A 111 -30.72 -3.64 -15.58
N ILE A 112 -30.06 -2.54 -15.21
CA ILE A 112 -28.72 -2.55 -14.59
C ILE A 112 -28.70 -3.21 -13.20
N ASP A 113 -29.83 -3.19 -12.49
CA ASP A 113 -29.96 -3.72 -11.14
C ASP A 113 -30.06 -5.26 -11.13
N GLU A 114 -30.56 -5.84 -12.21
CA GLU A 114 -30.60 -7.30 -12.44
C GLU A 114 -29.24 -7.88 -12.86
N VAL A 115 -28.23 -7.05 -13.16
CA VAL A 115 -26.90 -7.52 -13.56
C VAL A 115 -26.22 -8.23 -12.38
N PRO A 116 -25.89 -9.53 -12.50
CA PRO A 116 -25.25 -10.26 -11.43
C PRO A 116 -23.77 -9.89 -11.32
N VAL A 117 -23.24 -10.01 -10.10
CA VAL A 117 -21.80 -9.94 -9.86
C VAL A 117 -21.21 -11.32 -10.05
N ILE A 118 -20.32 -11.49 -11.03
CA ILE A 118 -19.72 -12.78 -11.36
C ILE A 118 -18.23 -12.76 -10.97
N GLY A 119 -17.81 -13.73 -10.17
CA GLY A 119 -16.41 -13.90 -9.75
C GLY A 119 -15.78 -15.14 -10.37
N ILE A 120 -14.60 -15.00 -10.95
CA ILE A 120 -13.73 -16.10 -11.37
C ILE A 120 -12.69 -16.33 -10.27
N MET A 121 -12.44 -17.59 -9.92
CA MET A 121 -11.51 -17.94 -8.84
C MET A 121 -10.49 -18.98 -9.31
N GLY A 122 -9.21 -18.62 -9.27
CA GLY A 122 -8.07 -19.49 -9.50
C GLY A 122 -7.52 -20.09 -8.20
N SER A 123 -7.08 -21.35 -8.25
CA SER A 123 -6.58 -22.09 -7.09
C SER A 123 -5.05 -22.06 -6.96
N GLY A 124 -4.52 -22.46 -5.81
CA GLY A 124 -3.07 -22.65 -5.63
C GLY A 124 -2.54 -23.92 -6.32
N GLY A 125 -1.23 -23.95 -6.61
CA GLY A 125 -0.60 -25.13 -7.20
C GLY A 125 0.65 -24.88 -8.03
N GLY A 126 1.32 -23.74 -7.83
CA GLY A 126 2.50 -23.34 -8.62
C GLY A 126 2.19 -23.32 -10.12
N TYR A 127 3.14 -23.76 -10.94
CA TYR A 127 3.00 -23.78 -12.40
C TYR A 127 1.80 -24.56 -12.91
N ARG A 128 1.35 -25.61 -12.21
CA ARG A 128 0.14 -26.36 -12.62
C ARG A 128 -1.09 -25.46 -12.61
N ALA A 129 -1.22 -24.62 -11.58
CA ALA A 129 -2.31 -23.67 -11.48
C ALA A 129 -2.21 -22.57 -12.53
N VAL A 130 -1.00 -22.02 -12.78
CA VAL A 130 -0.77 -21.04 -13.85
C VAL A 130 -1.19 -21.59 -15.21
N CYS A 131 -0.65 -22.75 -15.61
CA CYS A 131 -0.91 -23.35 -16.92
C CYS A 131 -2.38 -23.76 -17.09
N GLY A 132 -3.03 -24.23 -16.03
CA GLY A 132 -4.46 -24.53 -16.06
C GLY A 132 -5.30 -23.27 -16.21
N LEU A 133 -5.00 -22.24 -15.41
CA LEU A 133 -5.74 -20.99 -15.41
C LEU A 133 -5.57 -20.22 -16.73
N SER A 134 -4.40 -20.24 -17.36
CA SER A 134 -4.19 -19.59 -18.66
C SER A 134 -5.11 -20.16 -19.75
N GLY A 135 -5.24 -21.49 -19.82
CA GLY A 135 -6.17 -22.15 -20.73
C GLY A 135 -7.63 -21.79 -20.42
N VAL A 136 -7.98 -21.70 -19.14
CA VAL A 136 -9.32 -21.25 -18.71
C VAL A 136 -9.59 -19.81 -19.15
N PHE A 137 -8.63 -18.88 -19.01
CA PHE A 137 -8.81 -17.51 -19.46
C PHE A 137 -8.96 -17.38 -20.97
N CYS A 138 -8.21 -18.17 -21.76
CA CYS A 138 -8.41 -18.25 -23.21
C CYS A 138 -9.86 -18.64 -23.53
N ALA A 139 -10.36 -19.71 -22.91
CA ALA A 139 -11.74 -20.16 -23.13
C ALA A 139 -12.79 -19.14 -22.66
N LEU A 140 -12.57 -18.47 -21.52
CA LEU A 140 -13.48 -17.44 -21.00
C LEU A 140 -13.51 -16.20 -21.90
N GLN A 141 -12.38 -15.81 -22.48
CA GLN A 141 -12.30 -14.72 -23.45
C GLN A 141 -13.02 -15.08 -24.75
N GLU A 142 -12.73 -16.26 -25.31
CA GLU A 142 -13.33 -16.74 -26.57
C GLU A 142 -14.84 -16.94 -26.47
N SER A 143 -15.34 -17.35 -25.30
CA SER A 143 -16.77 -17.50 -25.02
C SER A 143 -17.48 -16.20 -24.64
N GLY A 144 -16.74 -15.10 -24.44
CA GLY A 144 -17.27 -13.81 -23.96
C GLY A 144 -17.65 -13.79 -22.47
N ILE A 145 -17.50 -14.91 -21.74
CA ILE A 145 -17.79 -14.98 -20.30
C ILE A 145 -16.91 -14.01 -19.51
N LEU A 146 -15.67 -13.79 -19.96
CA LEU A 146 -14.77 -12.85 -19.31
C LEU A 146 -15.32 -11.41 -19.35
N ASP A 147 -15.98 -11.00 -20.44
CA ASP A 147 -16.62 -9.68 -20.57
C ASP A 147 -17.79 -9.51 -19.59
N CYS A 148 -18.37 -10.62 -19.12
CA CYS A 148 -19.47 -10.65 -18.15
C CYS A 148 -18.99 -10.81 -16.70
N SER A 149 -17.69 -11.04 -16.47
CA SER A 149 -17.13 -11.21 -15.12
C SER A 149 -16.85 -9.88 -14.43
N THR A 150 -17.10 -9.78 -13.13
CA THR A 150 -16.81 -8.58 -12.32
C THR A 150 -15.44 -8.67 -11.66
N TYR A 151 -15.13 -9.84 -11.11
CA TYR A 151 -13.89 -10.07 -10.36
C TYR A 151 -13.16 -11.28 -10.90
N VAL A 152 -11.83 -11.20 -10.87
CA VAL A 152 -10.97 -12.38 -10.93
C VAL A 152 -10.10 -12.39 -9.70
N THR A 153 -10.09 -13.52 -9.03
CA THR A 153 -9.33 -13.76 -7.80
C THR A 153 -8.42 -14.95 -8.00
N GLY A 154 -7.28 -14.96 -7.34
CA GLY A 154 -6.30 -16.03 -7.41
C GLY A 154 -5.42 -16.05 -6.17
N LEU A 155 -4.90 -17.23 -5.84
CA LEU A 155 -3.95 -17.43 -4.75
C LEU A 155 -2.77 -18.28 -5.23
N SER A 156 -1.56 -17.93 -4.78
CA SER A 156 -0.33 -18.71 -4.97
C SER A 156 0.05 -18.95 -6.44
N GLY A 157 -0.42 -20.02 -7.06
CA GLY A 157 -0.10 -20.33 -8.45
C GLY A 157 -1.01 -19.61 -9.44
N SER A 158 -2.10 -18.99 -8.99
CA SER A 158 -3.02 -18.23 -9.84
C SER A 158 -2.90 -16.72 -9.69
N SER A 159 -1.97 -16.24 -8.85
CA SER A 159 -1.67 -14.81 -8.66
C SER A 159 -0.58 -14.31 -9.59
#